data_AF-A0A937L9E1-F1
#
_entry.id   AF-A0A937L9E1-F1
#
_cell.length_a   1.000
_cell.length_b   1.000
_cell.length_c   1.000
_cell.angle_alpha   90.00
_cell.angle_beta   90.00
_cell.angle_gamma   90.00
#
_symmetry.space_group_name_H-M   'P 1'
#
loop_
_entity.id
_entity.type
_entity.pdbx_description
1 polymer ?
#
loop_
_entity_poly.entity_id
_entity_poly.type
_entity_poly.pdbx_seq_one_letter_code
_entity_poly.pdbx_strand_id
1 'polypeptide(L)'
;MANTYDPINTPGLLEPLKGTQRSDGYLIGKNPLIIGGKKMVEEGIVPITPLKAIRKNCIDCAGGSKGEARRCIAIECPCWPFRMGTNPFMRMNKATPADNGGDCDA
;
A
#
# COMPACT_ATOMS: atom_id res chain seq x y z
N MET A 1 2.73 -20.50 1.64
CA MET A 1 3.19 -20.48 0.23
C MET A 1 4.32 -19.47 0.16
N ALA A 2 5.56 -19.95 0.02
CA ALA A 2 6.70 -19.06 -0.11
C ALA A 2 6.55 -18.29 -1.42
N ASN A 3 6.46 -16.96 -1.34
CA ASN A 3 6.58 -16.11 -2.53
C ASN A 3 8.01 -16.25 -3.03
N THR A 4 8.26 -17.19 -3.94
CA THR A 4 9.53 -17.33 -4.66
C THR A 4 9.62 -16.20 -5.68
N TYR A 5 9.81 -14.98 -5.19
CA TYR A 5 10.18 -13.85 -6.01
C TYR A 5 11.62 -14.09 -6.45
N ASP A 6 11.80 -14.58 -7.68
CA ASP A 6 13.10 -14.71 -8.32
C ASP A 6 13.30 -13.49 -9.21
N PRO A 7 13.96 -12.41 -8.75
CA PRO A 7 14.05 -11.16 -9.49
C PRO A 7 14.72 -11.29 -10.87
N ILE A 8 15.51 -12.36 -11.08
CA ILE A 8 16.16 -12.66 -12.37
C ILE A 8 15.15 -13.28 -13.36
N ASN A 9 14.18 -14.07 -12.89
CA ASN A 9 13.15 -14.71 -13.72
C ASN A 9 11.75 -14.09 -13.58
N THR A 10 11.64 -13.03 -12.79
CA THR A 10 10.38 -12.31 -12.46
C THR A 10 9.95 -11.37 -13.59
N PRO A 11 8.64 -11.03 -13.67
CA PRO A 11 8.02 -10.24 -14.73
C PRO A 11 8.75 -8.90 -15.01
N GLY A 12 8.57 -8.34 -16.21
CA GLY A 12 9.30 -7.22 -16.82
C GLY A 12 9.18 -5.84 -16.16
N LEU A 13 8.92 -5.82 -14.86
CA LEU A 13 8.76 -4.66 -13.97
C LEU A 13 10.09 -4.17 -13.37
N LEU A 14 11.14 -4.98 -13.47
CA LEU A 14 12.49 -4.63 -13.06
C LEU A 14 13.38 -4.39 -14.27
N GLU A 15 14.44 -3.61 -14.09
CA GLU A 15 15.51 -3.41 -15.06
C GLU A 15 16.88 -3.42 -14.37
N PRO A 16 17.97 -3.72 -15.10
CA PRO A 16 19.31 -3.62 -14.56
C PRO A 16 19.65 -2.20 -14.14
N LEU A 17 20.42 -2.06 -13.06
CA LEU A 17 21.03 -0.79 -12.71
C LEU A 17 21.93 -0.32 -13.87
N LYS A 18 22.03 0.99 -14.07
CA LYS A 18 22.83 1.55 -15.17
C LYS A 18 24.26 1.02 -15.13
N GLY A 19 24.67 0.33 -16.20
CA GLY A 19 26.01 -0.25 -16.33
C GLY A 19 26.14 -1.67 -15.82
N THR A 20 25.08 -2.29 -15.30
CA THR A 20 25.06 -3.71 -14.91
C THR A 20 24.22 -4.54 -15.88
N GLN A 21 24.45 -5.85 -15.87
CA GLN A 21 23.59 -6.81 -16.55
C GLN A 21 22.57 -7.40 -15.57
N ARG A 22 21.53 -8.04 -16.10
CA ARG A 22 20.50 -8.70 -15.27
C ARG A 22 21.08 -9.86 -14.45
N SER A 23 22.10 -10.53 -14.98
CA SER A 23 22.85 -11.61 -14.30
C SER A 23 23.54 -11.16 -13.03
N ASP A 24 23.91 -9.88 -12.95
CA ASP A 24 24.68 -9.34 -11.82
C ASP A 24 23.81 -9.17 -10.57
N GLY A 25 22.49 -9.32 -10.69
CA GLY A 25 21.53 -9.25 -9.60
C GLY A 25 21.17 -7.83 -9.15
N TYR A 26 21.87 -6.80 -9.63
CA TYR A 26 21.57 -5.40 -9.33
C TYR A 26 20.40 -4.89 -10.17
N LEU A 27 19.18 -5.06 -9.65
CA LEU A 27 17.93 -4.71 -10.31
C LEU A 27 17.24 -3.53 -9.62
N ILE A 28 16.66 -2.65 -10.43
CA ILE A 28 15.86 -1.50 -9.98
C ILE A 28 14.44 -1.62 -10.52
N GLY A 29 13.47 -1.05 -9.80
CA GLY A 29 12.08 -1.00 -10.24
C GLY A 29 11.88 0.02 -11.35
N LYS A 30 11.22 -0.38 -12.43
CA LYS A 30 10.83 0.53 -13.52
C LYS A 30 9.80 1.54 -13.02
N ASN A 31 9.79 2.72 -13.63
CA ASN A 31 8.79 3.75 -13.32
C ASN A 31 7.37 3.27 -13.74
N PRO A 32 6.41 3.11 -12.80
CA PRO A 32 5.06 2.65 -13.11
C PRO A 32 4.31 3.54 -14.11
N LEU A 33 4.62 4.84 -14.17
CA LEU A 33 4.01 5.79 -15.10
C LEU A 33 4.46 5.56 -16.55
N ILE A 34 5.67 5.02 -16.75
CA ILE A 34 6.21 4.70 -18.08
C ILE A 34 5.72 3.31 -18.53
N ILE A 35 5.67 2.34 -17.61
CA ILE A 35 5.18 0.98 -17.89
C ILE A 35 3.69 1.01 -18.29
N GLY A 36 2.90 1.80 -17.55
CA GLY A 36 1.45 1.87 -17.73
C GLY A 36 0.69 0.71 -17.10
N GLY A 37 -0.59 0.93 -16.79
CA GLY A 37 -1.43 -0.02 -16.07
C GLY A 37 -1.66 -1.36 -16.77
N LYS A 38 -1.83 -1.35 -18.10
CA LYS A 38 -2.10 -2.58 -18.87
C LYS A 38 -0.97 -3.60 -18.72
N LYS A 39 0.27 -3.15 -18.94
CA LYS A 39 1.46 -3.99 -18.80
C LYS A 39 1.66 -4.43 -17.36
N MET A 40 1.40 -3.59 -16.36
CA MET A 40 1.44 -4.02 -14.96
C MET A 40 0.50 -5.20 -14.69
N VAL A 41 -0.70 -5.20 -15.27
CA VAL A 41 -1.68 -6.29 -15.14
C VAL A 41 -1.22 -7.56 -15.88
N GLU A 42 -0.67 -7.43 -17.09
CA GLU A 42 -0.08 -8.56 -17.84
C GLU A 42 1.04 -9.25 -17.06
N GLU A 43 1.84 -8.45 -16.34
CA GLU A 43 2.93 -8.90 -15.48
C GLU A 43 2.43 -9.40 -14.11
N GLY A 44 1.10 -9.51 -13.92
CA GLY A 44 0.45 -10.14 -12.77
C GLY A 44 0.05 -9.21 -11.62
N ILE A 45 0.19 -7.88 -11.76
CA ILE A 45 -0.26 -6.94 -10.73
C ILE A 45 -1.78 -6.79 -10.80
N VAL A 46 -2.45 -7.12 -9.69
CA VAL A 46 -3.88 -6.87 -9.55
C VAL A 46 -4.12 -5.40 -9.19
N PRO A 47 -4.91 -4.64 -9.98
CA PRO A 47 -5.17 -3.23 -9.70
C PRO A 47 -6.08 -3.11 -8.46
N ILE A 48 -5.59 -2.38 -7.45
CA ILE A 48 -6.35 -2.05 -6.24
C ILE A 48 -6.32 -0.55 -6.00
N THR A 49 -7.32 -0.05 -5.26
CA THR A 49 -7.35 1.37 -4.90
C THR A 49 -6.19 1.71 -3.96
N PRO A 50 -5.68 2.96 -3.98
CA PRO A 50 -4.61 3.39 -3.07
C PRO A 50 -4.93 3.12 -1.60
N LEU A 51 -6.18 3.33 -1.18
CA LEU A 51 -6.63 3.05 0.19
C LEU A 51 -6.56 1.56 0.55
N LYS A 52 -6.87 0.66 -0.40
CA LYS A 52 -6.71 -0.79 -0.20
C LYS A 52 -5.22 -1.17 -0.12
N ALA A 53 -4.36 -0.55 -0.94
CA ALA A 53 -2.91 -0.76 -0.89
C ALA A 53 -2.33 -0.32 0.46
N ILE A 54 -2.70 0.88 0.94
CA ILE A 54 -2.28 1.38 2.26
C ILE A 54 -2.77 0.46 3.38
N ARG A 55 -4.04 0.02 3.36
CA ARG A 55 -4.56 -0.94 4.35
C ARG A 55 -3.71 -2.22 4.39
N LYS A 56 -3.38 -2.78 3.23
CA LYS A 56 -2.55 -3.98 3.13
C LYS A 56 -1.16 -3.74 3.71
N ASN A 57 -0.52 -2.63 3.32
CA ASN A 57 0.77 -2.23 3.88
C ASN A 57 0.73 -2.05 5.41
N CYS A 58 -0.33 -1.46 5.95
CA CYS A 58 -0.48 -1.32 7.41
C CYS A 58 -0.62 -2.68 8.11
N ILE A 59 -1.29 -3.66 7.50
CA ILE A 59 -1.39 -5.02 8.03
C ILE A 59 -0.01 -5.69 7.97
N ASP A 60 0.70 -5.57 6.86
CA ASP A 60 2.03 -6.17 6.68
C ASP A 60 3.06 -5.55 7.64
N CYS A 61 3.05 -4.22 7.80
CA CYS A 61 3.85 -3.48 8.77
C CYS A 61 3.55 -3.89 10.23
N ALA A 62 2.29 -4.24 10.54
CA ALA A 62 1.86 -4.73 11.84
C ALA A 62 2.03 -6.26 11.99
N GLY A 63 2.98 -6.87 11.27
CA GLY A 63 3.28 -8.30 11.35
C GLY A 63 2.18 -9.21 10.81
N GLY A 64 1.36 -8.73 9.88
CA GLY A 64 0.22 -9.45 9.32
C GLY A 64 -1.05 -9.41 10.16
N SER A 65 -1.06 -8.71 11.31
CA SER A 65 -2.21 -8.64 12.21
C SER A 65 -3.12 -7.44 11.92
N LYS A 66 -4.36 -7.72 11.53
CA LYS A 66 -5.41 -6.68 11.40
C LYS A 66 -5.69 -5.97 12.73
N GLY A 67 -5.55 -6.67 13.85
CA GLY A 67 -5.75 -6.13 15.20
C GLY A 67 -4.66 -5.13 15.58
N GLU A 68 -3.40 -5.48 15.32
CA GLU A 68 -2.26 -4.58 15.57
C GLU A 68 -2.28 -3.36 14.65
N ALA A 69 -2.64 -3.54 13.37
CA ALA A 69 -2.84 -2.41 12.47
C ALA A 69 -3.93 -1.43 12.98
N ARG A 70 -4.94 -1.92 13.72
CA ARG A 70 -5.96 -1.08 14.37
C ARG A 70 -5.41 -0.37 15.61
N ARG A 71 -4.61 -1.07 16.42
CA ARG A 71 -4.00 -0.55 17.66
C ARG A 71 -2.73 0.27 17.43
N CYS A 72 -2.29 0.42 16.19
CA CYS A 72 -1.09 1.17 15.84
C CYS A 72 -1.14 2.62 16.38
N ILE A 73 -0.13 2.95 17.19
CA ILE A 73 0.03 4.26 17.86
C ILE A 73 0.97 5.21 17.11
N ALA A 74 1.50 4.82 15.94
CA ALA A 74 2.43 5.63 15.15
C ALA A 74 1.70 6.78 14.44
N ILE A 75 1.22 7.77 15.18
CA ILE A 75 0.40 8.88 14.68
C ILE A 75 1.15 9.74 13.65
N GLU A 76 2.48 9.83 13.76
CA GLU A 76 3.35 10.53 12.80
C GLU A 76 3.48 9.79 11.46
N CYS A 77 3.02 8.54 11.37
CA CYS A 77 3.03 7.81 10.11
C CYS A 77 2.07 8.46 9.10
N PRO A 78 2.53 8.82 7.88
CA PRO A 78 1.68 9.41 6.85
C PRO A 78 0.47 8.53 6.46
N CYS A 79 0.62 7.22 6.63
CA CYS A 79 -0.43 6.24 6.34
C CYS A 79 -1.44 6.09 7.50
N TRP A 80 -1.14 6.59 8.70
CA TRP A 80 -1.96 6.38 9.90
C TRP A 80 -3.43 6.83 9.75
N PRO A 81 -3.74 7.98 9.12
CA PRO A 81 -5.13 8.39 8.87
C PRO A 81 -5.90 7.43 7.97
N PHE A 82 -5.20 6.72 7.08
CA PHE A 82 -5.77 5.83 6.08
C PHE A 82 -5.69 4.36 6.47
N ARG A 83 -5.11 4.03 7.64
CA ARG A 83 -4.81 2.65 8.06
C ARG A 83 -6.04 1.75 8.20
N MET A 84 -7.24 2.34 8.27
CA MET A 84 -8.53 1.63 8.28
C MET A 84 -9.08 1.37 6.86
N GLY A 85 -8.40 1.81 5.80
CA GLY A 85 -8.82 1.64 4.40
C GLY A 85 -9.88 2.65 3.95
N THR A 86 -10.02 3.75 4.67
CA THR A 86 -10.97 4.84 4.37
C THR A 86 -10.24 6.18 4.50
N ASN A 87 -10.63 7.15 3.68
CA ASN A 87 -10.09 8.51 3.78
C ASN A 87 -10.97 9.36 4.71
N PRO A 88 -10.49 9.73 5.92
CA PRO A 88 -11.29 10.54 6.86
C PRO A 88 -11.55 11.96 6.35
N PHE A 89 -10.71 12.48 5.45
CA PHE A 89 -10.80 13.86 4.96
C PHE A 89 -11.84 14.07 3.84
N MET A 90 -12.34 12.99 3.23
CA MET A 90 -13.37 13.08 2.19
C MET A 90 -14.73 13.60 2.72
N ARG A 91 -14.96 13.51 4.03
CA ARG A 91 -16.21 13.97 4.67
C ARG A 91 -16.16 15.41 5.19
N MET A 92 -15.03 16.12 5.07
CA MET A 92 -14.88 17.49 5.58
C MET A 92 -15.80 18.51 4.87
N ASN A 93 -16.23 18.22 3.63
CA ASN A 93 -17.09 19.10 2.84
C ASN A 93 -18.60 18.86 3.00
N LYS A 94 -19.03 18.06 3.98
CA LYS A 94 -20.43 18.03 4.40
C LYS A 94 -20.50 18.68 5.77
N ALA A 95 -20.92 19.94 5.83
CA ALA A 95 -21.39 20.56 7.06
C ALA A 95 -22.57 19.71 7.58
N THR A 96 -22.27 18.75 8.44
CA THR A 96 -23.27 18.17 9.34
C THR A 96 -23.20 18.93 10.65
N PRO A 97 -24.34 19.37 11.22
CA PRO A 97 -24.35 20.09 12.47
C PRO A 97 -23.67 19.26 13.55
N ALA A 98 -22.92 19.92 14.44
CA ALA A 98 -22.43 19.32 15.66
C ALA A 98 -23.61 18.77 16.46
N ASP A 99 -23.80 17.46 16.48
CA ASP A 99 -24.59 16.80 17.50
C ASP A 99 -23.71 16.62 18.74
N ASN A 100 -24.19 17.28 19.80
CA ASN A 100 -23.58 17.35 21.12
C ASN A 100 -23.54 15.96 21.79
N GLY A 101 -22.63 15.82 22.75
CA GLY A 101 -22.23 14.56 23.36
C GLY A 101 -23.35 13.63 23.84
N GLY A 102 -22.99 12.35 23.91
CA GLY A 102 -23.79 11.27 24.47
C GLY A 102 -22.89 10.14 24.97
N ASP A 103 -22.68 10.16 26.27
CA ASP A 103 -22.72 9.00 27.18
C ASP A 103 -21.61 7.94 27.09
N CYS A 104 -20.70 8.00 28.07
CA CYS A 104 -19.76 6.94 28.41
C CYS A 104 -20.24 6.19 29.66
N ASP A 105 -21.29 5.37 29.58
CA ASP A 105 -21.66 4.42 30.65
C ASP A 105 -22.48 3.25 30.08
N ALA A 106 -21.83 2.09 29.87
CA ALA A 106 -22.37 0.73 29.97
C ALA A 106 -21.27 -0.32 29.74
#